data_AF-A0A554M3Q0-F1
#
_entry.id   AF-A0A554M3Q0-F1
#
_cell.length_a   1.000
_cell.length_b   1.000
_cell.length_c   1.000
_cell.angle_alpha   90.00
_cell.angle_beta   90.00
_cell.angle_gamma   90.00
#
_symmetry.space_group_name_H-M   'P 1'
#
loop_
_entity.id
_entity.type
_entity.pdbx_description
1 polymer ?
#
loop_
_entity_poly.entity_id
_entity_poly.type
_entity_poly.pdbx_seq_one_letter_code
_entity_poly.pdbx_strand_id
1 'polypeptide(L)'
;MKRFLTLLSAAAVIVTGTSYAFFDEVILLKQELQTWETTQAADFTAVVAQLDNITAPVFRDVPADAWFNPYISSLAEWGIVSGYRNAAGQLTGEFMPGNNVTIAEALKMAMIAAKVDLSACTAPPRHSEAANHWAKVYVVCAEQMGMRIFRASAPSLNAPAKRAQVIAIINDAFGEDVLPLYSSFRDTAGNPWESDIAYAALMGIVSGDTDASGNPTGYFRPDENIVRAETAKVIYEKIKDEVKSTTL
;
A
#
# COMPACT_ATOMS: atom_id res chain seq x y z
N MET A 1 -23.08 9.80 48.53
CA MET A 1 -22.79 11.07 47.81
C MET A 1 -22.27 10.71 46.42
N LYS A 2 -23.11 10.90 45.39
CA LYS A 2 -22.86 10.89 43.91
C LYS A 2 -21.96 9.76 43.35
N ARG A 3 -22.50 8.61 42.90
CA ARG A 3 -23.01 8.32 41.53
C ARG A 3 -22.39 9.21 40.43
N PHE A 4 -21.43 8.66 39.70
CA PHE A 4 -21.12 9.04 38.32
C PHE A 4 -21.04 7.74 37.49
N LEU A 5 -22.21 7.33 37.01
CA LEU A 5 -22.35 6.36 35.92
C LEU A 5 -22.29 7.21 34.64
N THR A 6 -21.10 7.38 34.07
CA THR A 6 -21.00 7.95 32.71
C THR A 6 -21.32 6.84 31.73
N LEU A 7 -22.56 6.87 31.25
CA LEU A 7 -22.99 6.17 30.04
C LEU A 7 -22.03 6.54 28.91
N LEU A 8 -21.17 5.63 28.49
CA LEU A 8 -20.55 5.69 27.17
C LEU A 8 -21.68 5.42 26.17
N SER A 9 -22.34 6.48 25.72
CA SER A 9 -23.17 6.45 24.54
C SER A 9 -22.28 6.07 23.35
N ALA A 10 -22.47 4.86 22.83
CA ALA A 10 -21.92 4.43 21.55
C ALA A 10 -22.43 5.39 20.48
N ALA A 11 -21.62 6.40 20.16
CA ALA A 11 -21.83 7.20 18.97
C ALA A 11 -21.60 6.27 17.79
N ALA A 12 -22.66 5.97 17.04
CA ALA A 12 -22.54 5.48 15.69
C ALA A 12 -21.82 6.58 14.90
N VAL A 13 -20.50 6.44 14.80
CA VAL A 13 -19.67 7.31 13.99
C VAL A 13 -20.01 7.01 12.53
N ILE A 14 -20.94 7.77 11.99
CA ILE A 14 -21.19 7.82 10.55
C ILE A 14 -20.12 8.75 9.98
N VAL A 15 -18.95 8.20 9.66
CA VAL A 15 -17.91 8.94 8.93
C VAL A 15 -18.29 8.97 7.46
N THR A 16 -18.90 10.07 7.03
CA THR A 16 -18.89 10.48 5.62
C THR A 16 -17.66 11.35 5.39
N GLY A 17 -16.51 10.71 5.20
CA GLY A 17 -15.23 11.39 4.95
C GLY A 17 -14.10 10.38 4.77
N THR A 18 -13.56 10.29 3.55
CA THR A 18 -12.39 9.50 3.09
C THR A 18 -11.86 8.44 4.07
N SER A 19 -12.30 7.19 3.86
CA SER A 19 -12.07 5.96 4.63
C SER A 19 -10.62 5.48 4.79
N TYR A 20 -9.62 6.31 4.48
CA TYR A 20 -8.23 5.89 4.39
C TYR A 20 -7.48 5.87 5.74
N ALA A 21 -7.78 6.81 6.64
CA ALA A 21 -7.10 6.94 7.94
C ALA A 21 -7.75 6.15 9.10
N PHE A 22 -8.99 5.70 8.92
CA PHE A 22 -9.79 5.09 9.99
C PHE A 22 -9.22 3.77 10.53
N PHE A 23 -8.62 2.93 9.69
CA PHE A 23 -8.12 1.62 10.10
C PHE A 23 -6.84 1.69 10.95
N ASP A 24 -5.96 2.64 10.67
CA ASP A 24 -4.76 2.89 11.48
C ASP A 24 -5.13 3.30 12.90
N GLU A 25 -6.10 4.20 13.05
CA GLU A 25 -6.62 4.63 14.36
C GLU A 25 -7.28 3.48 15.11
N VAL A 26 -8.02 2.62 14.42
CA VAL A 26 -8.64 1.42 15.01
C VAL A 26 -7.57 0.44 15.54
N ILE A 27 -6.49 0.23 14.80
CA ILE A 27 -5.39 -0.65 15.21
C ILE A 27 -4.63 -0.06 16.40
N LEU A 28 -4.28 1.22 16.34
CA LEU A 28 -3.58 1.91 17.43
C LEU A 28 -4.44 1.92 18.70
N LEU A 29 -5.73 2.23 18.57
CA LEU A 29 -6.68 2.20 19.68
C LEU A 29 -6.78 0.80 20.29
N LYS A 30 -6.83 -0.24 19.46
CA LYS A 30 -6.82 -1.63 19.94
C LYS A 30 -5.56 -1.92 20.76
N GLN A 31 -4.38 -1.52 20.28
CA GLN A 31 -3.11 -1.72 20.99
C GLN A 31 -3.07 -0.94 22.32
N GLU A 32 -3.54 0.30 22.33
CA GLU A 32 -3.63 1.13 23.55
C GLU A 32 -4.59 0.51 24.57
N LEU A 33 -5.77 0.07 24.14
CA LEU A 33 -6.75 -0.58 25.01
C LEU A 33 -6.20 -1.87 25.62
N GLN A 34 -5.54 -2.71 24.81
CA GLN A 34 -4.92 -3.95 25.31
C GLN A 34 -3.82 -3.66 26.34
N THR A 35 -2.98 -2.66 26.08
CA THR A 35 -1.94 -2.22 27.03
C THR A 35 -2.59 -1.74 28.33
N TRP A 36 -3.67 -0.96 28.23
CA TRP A 36 -4.36 -0.44 29.41
C TRP A 36 -5.11 -1.53 30.20
N GLU A 37 -5.71 -2.52 29.55
CA GLU A 37 -6.32 -3.66 30.22
C GLU A 37 -5.30 -4.40 31.10
N THR A 38 -4.07 -4.60 30.59
CA THR A 38 -3.00 -5.26 31.35
C THR A 38 -2.49 -4.45 32.55
N THR A 39 -2.60 -3.11 32.53
CA THR A 39 -2.04 -2.26 33.61
C THR A 39 -3.08 -1.70 34.59
N GLN A 40 -4.40 -1.72 34.29
CA GLN A 40 -5.44 -1.10 35.14
C GLN A 40 -6.63 -2.01 35.53
N ALA A 41 -6.54 -3.33 35.33
CA ALA A 41 -7.57 -4.31 35.77
C ALA A 41 -9.00 -3.99 35.27
N ALA A 42 -9.11 -3.44 34.07
CA ALA A 42 -10.36 -3.12 33.43
C ALA A 42 -10.55 -3.96 32.17
N ASP A 43 -11.79 -4.38 31.94
CA ASP A 43 -12.15 -5.30 30.85
C ASP A 43 -12.55 -4.52 29.59
N PHE A 44 -11.74 -4.64 28.55
CA PHE A 44 -12.03 -4.08 27.22
C PHE A 44 -12.32 -5.16 26.18
N THR A 45 -12.48 -6.42 26.59
CA THR A 45 -12.67 -7.57 25.71
C THR A 45 -13.76 -7.33 24.66
N ALA A 46 -14.90 -6.75 25.07
CA ALA A 46 -16.02 -6.48 24.16
C ALA A 46 -15.71 -5.39 23.11
N VAL A 47 -14.92 -4.38 23.47
CA VAL A 47 -14.51 -3.31 22.56
C VAL A 47 -13.44 -3.83 21.61
N VAL A 48 -12.44 -4.53 22.13
CA VAL A 48 -11.39 -5.19 21.34
C VAL A 48 -11.99 -6.16 20.32
N ALA A 49 -12.99 -6.96 20.72
CA ALA A 49 -13.69 -7.87 19.81
C ALA A 49 -14.46 -7.17 18.68
N GLN A 50 -14.99 -5.96 18.92
CA GLN A 50 -15.60 -5.16 17.87
C GLN A 50 -14.57 -4.60 16.91
N LEU A 51 -13.41 -4.15 17.41
CA LEU A 51 -12.30 -3.69 16.58
C LEU A 51 -11.70 -4.85 15.76
N ASP A 52 -11.64 -6.06 16.31
CA ASP A 52 -11.20 -7.28 15.61
C ASP A 52 -12.06 -7.60 14.39
N ASN A 53 -13.37 -7.41 14.50
CA ASN A 53 -14.29 -7.63 13.39
C ASN A 53 -14.10 -6.58 12.26
N ILE A 54 -13.59 -5.41 12.59
CA ILE A 54 -13.23 -4.37 11.62
C ILE A 54 -11.92 -4.75 10.93
N THR A 55 -10.94 -5.30 11.65
CA THR A 55 -9.62 -5.67 11.11
C THR A 55 -9.49 -7.14 10.69
N ALA A 56 -10.61 -7.85 10.51
CA ALA A 56 -10.59 -9.29 10.29
C ALA A 56 -9.83 -9.66 8.99
N PRO A 57 -9.05 -10.76 8.96
CA PRO A 57 -8.38 -11.23 7.76
C PRO A 57 -9.32 -11.39 6.56
N VAL A 58 -9.04 -10.65 5.49
CA VAL A 58 -9.80 -10.74 4.23
C VAL A 58 -9.41 -11.96 3.40
N PHE A 59 -8.17 -12.46 3.57
CA PHE A 59 -7.62 -13.57 2.81
C PHE A 59 -7.16 -14.71 3.73
N ARG A 60 -7.31 -15.96 3.27
CA ARG A 60 -7.01 -17.17 4.06
C ARG A 60 -5.54 -17.33 4.41
N ASP A 61 -4.66 -16.78 3.58
CA ASP A 61 -3.20 -16.84 3.69
C ASP A 61 -2.58 -15.55 4.25
N VAL A 62 -3.41 -14.71 4.87
CA VAL A 62 -3.00 -13.48 5.55
C VAL A 62 -3.40 -13.60 7.03
N PRO A 63 -2.52 -14.14 7.90
CA PRO A 63 -2.81 -14.26 9.33
C PRO A 63 -3.13 -12.91 9.98
N ALA A 64 -3.96 -12.91 11.03
CA ALA A 64 -4.37 -11.69 11.73
C ALA A 64 -3.21 -10.93 12.39
N ASP A 65 -2.17 -11.65 12.80
CA ASP A 65 -0.96 -11.15 13.47
C ASP A 65 0.19 -10.85 12.49
N ALA A 66 0.01 -11.10 11.19
CA ALA A 66 1.03 -10.80 10.19
C ALA A 66 1.21 -9.29 10.04
N TRP A 67 2.46 -8.81 10.00
CA TRP A 67 2.79 -7.39 9.88
C TRP A 67 2.13 -6.70 8.67
N PHE A 68 1.85 -7.47 7.61
CA PHE A 68 1.24 -6.97 6.38
C PHE A 68 -0.28 -6.99 6.36
N ASN A 69 -0.92 -7.67 7.33
CA ASN A 69 -2.37 -7.79 7.40
C ASN A 69 -3.09 -6.43 7.31
N PRO A 70 -2.76 -5.42 8.15
CA PRO A 70 -3.54 -4.19 8.17
C PRO A 70 -3.51 -3.45 6.82
N TYR A 71 -2.36 -3.44 6.14
CA TYR A 71 -2.22 -2.82 4.83
C TYR A 71 -3.01 -3.58 3.77
N ILE A 72 -2.90 -4.91 3.72
CA ILE A 72 -3.60 -5.73 2.73
C ILE A 72 -5.11 -5.65 2.93
N SER A 73 -5.59 -5.77 4.16
CA SER A 73 -7.02 -5.71 4.49
C SER A 73 -7.60 -4.34 4.11
N SER A 74 -6.89 -3.25 4.41
CA SER A 74 -7.32 -1.89 4.02
C SER A 74 -7.38 -1.71 2.51
N LEU A 75 -6.32 -2.12 1.78
CA LEU A 75 -6.31 -2.01 0.32
C LEU A 75 -7.36 -2.90 -0.37
N ALA A 76 -7.72 -4.03 0.26
CA ALA A 76 -8.77 -4.91 -0.24
C ALA A 76 -10.15 -4.27 -0.08
N GLU A 77 -10.41 -3.68 1.08
CA GLU A 77 -11.65 -2.94 1.37
C GLU A 77 -11.81 -1.75 0.40
N TRP A 78 -10.72 -1.05 0.09
CA TRP A 78 -10.72 0.06 -0.88
C TRP A 78 -10.74 -0.39 -2.35
N GLY A 79 -10.80 -1.69 -2.62
CA GLY A 79 -10.87 -2.24 -3.98
C GLY A 79 -9.58 -2.11 -4.81
N ILE A 80 -8.46 -1.75 -4.19
CA ILE A 80 -7.15 -1.62 -4.84
C ILE A 80 -6.55 -2.99 -5.12
N VAL A 81 -6.71 -3.93 -4.17
CA VAL A 81 -6.30 -5.33 -4.31
C VAL A 81 -7.49 -6.28 -4.17
N SER A 82 -7.38 -7.47 -4.75
CA SER A 82 -8.49 -8.45 -4.76
C SER A 82 -8.06 -9.92 -4.60
N GLY A 83 -6.77 -10.18 -4.39
CA GLY A 83 -6.22 -11.54 -4.38
C GLY A 83 -6.17 -12.20 -5.76
N TYR A 84 -5.98 -13.52 -5.79
CA TYR A 84 -5.85 -14.30 -7.02
C TYR A 84 -7.20 -14.82 -7.53
N ARG A 85 -7.29 -14.97 -8.85
CA ARG A 85 -8.39 -15.67 -9.53
C ARG A 85 -7.86 -16.96 -10.14
N ASN A 86 -8.67 -18.01 -10.08
CA ASN A 86 -8.41 -19.26 -10.78
C ASN A 86 -8.66 -19.12 -12.29
N ALA A 87 -8.37 -20.17 -13.07
CA ALA A 87 -8.58 -20.18 -14.52
C ALA A 87 -10.05 -19.98 -14.94
N ALA A 88 -11.01 -20.24 -14.04
CA ALA A 88 -12.43 -19.97 -14.25
C ALA A 88 -12.84 -18.53 -13.87
N GLY A 89 -11.89 -17.68 -13.50
CA GLY A 89 -12.12 -16.29 -13.10
C GLY A 89 -12.66 -16.10 -11.69
N GLN A 90 -12.77 -17.16 -10.89
CA GLN A 90 -13.29 -17.12 -9.52
C GLN A 90 -12.16 -16.76 -8.55
N LEU A 91 -12.47 -15.97 -7.52
CA LEU A 91 -11.51 -15.64 -6.46
C LEU A 91 -11.11 -16.91 -5.70
N THR A 92 -9.81 -17.10 -5.49
CA THR A 92 -9.28 -18.24 -4.72
C THR A 92 -9.41 -18.03 -3.21
N GLY A 93 -9.59 -16.77 -2.77
CA GLY A 93 -9.52 -16.37 -1.37
C GLY A 93 -8.09 -16.24 -0.83
N GLU A 94 -7.09 -16.26 -1.71
CA GLU A 94 -5.67 -16.15 -1.38
C GLU A 94 -5.07 -14.86 -1.96
N PHE A 95 -4.18 -14.23 -1.20
CA PHE A 95 -3.47 -13.02 -1.59
C PHE A 95 -2.05 -13.30 -2.09
N MET A 96 -1.42 -14.37 -1.64
CA MET A 96 -0.03 -14.77 -1.81
C MET A 96 0.97 -13.65 -1.46
N PRO A 97 1.06 -13.24 -0.18
CA PRO A 97 1.86 -12.06 0.23
C PRO A 97 3.35 -12.14 -0.16
N GLY A 98 3.92 -13.34 -0.25
CA GLY A 98 5.31 -13.57 -0.64
C GLY A 98 5.58 -13.65 -2.14
N ASN A 99 4.55 -13.60 -3.00
CA ASN A 99 4.77 -13.61 -4.45
C ASN A 99 5.33 -12.27 -4.93
N ASN A 100 6.20 -12.31 -5.93
CA ASN A 100 6.65 -11.10 -6.61
C ASN A 100 5.49 -10.40 -7.33
N VAL A 101 5.52 -9.07 -7.32
CA VAL A 101 4.61 -8.24 -8.11
C VAL A 101 5.19 -8.04 -9.50
N THR A 102 4.38 -8.13 -10.54
CA THR A 102 4.76 -7.79 -11.92
C THR A 102 4.64 -6.29 -12.20
N ILE A 103 5.29 -5.78 -13.26
CA ILE A 103 5.12 -4.38 -13.70
C ILE A 103 3.64 -4.03 -13.93
N ALA A 104 2.90 -4.92 -14.59
CA ALA A 104 1.47 -4.74 -14.85
C ALA A 104 0.63 -4.66 -13.57
N GLU A 105 0.91 -5.52 -12.59
CA GLU A 105 0.22 -5.48 -11.29
C GLU A 105 0.56 -4.21 -10.51
N ALA A 106 1.83 -3.78 -10.51
CA ALA A 106 2.25 -2.53 -9.87
C ALA A 106 1.52 -1.32 -10.48
N LEU A 107 1.43 -1.23 -11.81
CA LEU A 107 0.68 -0.18 -12.50
C LEU A 107 -0.79 -0.17 -12.10
N LYS A 108 -1.45 -1.33 -12.12
CA LYS A 108 -2.85 -1.46 -11.69
C LYS A 108 -3.03 -0.92 -10.28
N MET A 109 -2.25 -1.43 -9.32
CA MET A 109 -2.42 -1.08 -7.91
C MET A 109 -2.16 0.41 -7.68
N ALA A 110 -1.10 0.97 -8.29
CA ALA A 110 -0.76 2.39 -8.17
C ALA A 110 -1.84 3.30 -8.77
N MET A 111 -2.36 2.98 -9.96
CA MET A 111 -3.38 3.81 -10.62
C MET A 111 -4.74 3.79 -9.92
N ILE A 112 -5.16 2.62 -9.41
CA ILE A 112 -6.40 2.55 -8.63
C ILE A 112 -6.22 3.32 -7.31
N ALA A 113 -5.07 3.18 -6.65
CA ALA A 113 -4.75 3.93 -5.44
C ALA A 113 -4.76 5.46 -5.67
N ALA A 114 -4.16 5.92 -6.77
CA ALA A 114 -4.14 7.32 -7.17
C ALA A 114 -5.45 7.82 -7.81
N LYS A 115 -6.48 6.94 -7.94
CA LYS A 115 -7.78 7.25 -8.54
C LYS A 115 -7.68 7.84 -9.95
N VAL A 116 -6.73 7.34 -10.75
CA VAL A 116 -6.58 7.74 -12.15
C VAL A 116 -7.86 7.42 -12.92
N ASP A 117 -8.39 8.39 -13.67
CA ASP A 117 -9.53 8.17 -14.56
C ASP A 117 -9.10 7.38 -15.81
N LEU A 118 -9.22 6.05 -15.70
CA LEU A 118 -8.86 5.13 -16.78
C LEU A 118 -9.72 5.30 -18.04
N SER A 119 -10.92 5.89 -17.92
CA SER A 119 -11.82 6.09 -19.06
C SER A 119 -11.32 7.17 -20.03
N ALA A 120 -10.51 8.10 -19.54
CA ALA A 120 -9.87 9.14 -20.34
C ALA A 120 -8.64 8.65 -21.13
N CYS A 121 -8.18 7.42 -20.89
CA CYS A 121 -7.01 6.84 -21.53
C CYS A 121 -7.39 6.02 -22.77
N THR A 122 -7.65 6.71 -23.89
CA THR A 122 -8.15 6.08 -25.12
C THR A 122 -7.09 5.92 -26.22
N ALA A 123 -5.84 6.31 -25.96
CA ALA A 123 -4.77 6.22 -26.94
C ALA A 123 -4.44 4.75 -27.30
N PRO A 124 -4.00 4.46 -28.53
CA PRO A 124 -3.46 3.14 -28.85
C PRO A 124 -2.17 2.90 -28.06
N PRO A 125 -1.96 1.70 -27.48
CA PRO A 125 -0.75 1.42 -26.72
C PRO A 125 0.49 1.42 -27.62
N ARG A 126 1.59 1.97 -27.12
CA ARG A 126 2.91 1.94 -27.77
C ARG A 126 3.71 0.70 -27.37
N HIS A 127 3.52 0.21 -26.15
CA HIS A 127 4.14 -1.00 -25.63
C HIS A 127 3.63 -2.22 -26.39
N SER A 128 4.56 -3.00 -26.96
CA SER A 128 4.24 -4.13 -27.83
C SER A 128 3.38 -5.20 -27.15
N GLU A 129 3.63 -5.48 -25.87
CA GLU A 129 2.87 -6.48 -25.12
C GLU A 129 1.45 -6.02 -24.77
N ALA A 130 1.16 -4.71 -24.74
CA ALA A 130 -0.07 -4.20 -24.16
C ALA A 130 -1.33 -4.51 -24.99
N ALA A 131 -1.22 -4.70 -26.30
CA ALA A 131 -2.37 -4.87 -27.19
C ALA A 131 -3.28 -6.05 -26.79
N ASN A 132 -2.70 -7.15 -26.30
CA ASN A 132 -3.40 -8.37 -25.89
C ASN A 132 -3.23 -8.66 -24.38
N HIS A 133 -2.78 -7.67 -23.60
CA HIS A 133 -2.56 -7.84 -22.16
C HIS A 133 -3.80 -7.42 -21.35
N TRP A 134 -4.09 -8.11 -20.25
CA TRP A 134 -5.17 -7.70 -19.34
C TRP A 134 -4.96 -6.28 -18.78
N ALA A 135 -3.68 -5.87 -18.69
CA ALA A 135 -3.30 -4.56 -18.17
C ALA A 135 -3.31 -3.44 -19.22
N LYS A 136 -3.85 -3.69 -20.42
CA LYS A 136 -3.82 -2.74 -21.55
C LYS A 136 -4.20 -1.32 -21.16
N VAL A 137 -5.32 -1.14 -20.45
CA VAL A 137 -5.82 0.20 -20.07
C VAL A 137 -4.85 0.93 -19.14
N TYR A 138 -4.23 0.23 -18.19
CA TYR A 138 -3.24 0.83 -17.29
C TYR A 138 -1.98 1.22 -18.04
N VAL A 139 -1.53 0.39 -18.99
CA VAL A 139 -0.35 0.72 -19.82
C VAL A 139 -0.63 1.94 -20.70
N VAL A 140 -1.81 2.01 -21.33
CA VAL A 140 -2.21 3.19 -22.12
C VAL A 140 -2.23 4.45 -21.25
N CYS A 141 -2.81 4.38 -20.04
CA CYS A 141 -2.76 5.51 -19.12
C CYS A 141 -1.32 5.89 -18.76
N ALA A 142 -0.48 4.91 -18.44
CA ALA A 142 0.92 5.17 -18.09
C ALA A 142 1.68 5.90 -19.19
N GLU A 143 1.48 5.46 -20.44
CA GLU A 143 2.09 6.09 -21.61
C GLU A 143 1.54 7.50 -21.86
N GLN A 144 0.23 7.71 -21.69
CA GLN A 144 -0.42 9.01 -21.86
C GLN A 144 -0.02 10.01 -20.76
N MET A 145 0.14 9.54 -19.52
CA MET A 145 0.66 10.31 -18.39
C MET A 145 2.18 10.54 -18.50
N GLY A 146 2.86 9.87 -19.43
CA GLY A 146 4.30 9.99 -19.62
C GLY A 146 5.12 9.42 -18.47
N MET A 147 4.63 8.37 -17.80
CA MET A 147 5.31 7.70 -16.69
C MET A 147 6.74 7.30 -17.09
N ARG A 148 7.70 7.58 -16.21
CA ARG A 148 9.15 7.49 -16.47
C ARG A 148 9.59 6.07 -16.79
N ILE A 149 8.92 5.05 -16.23
CA ILE A 149 9.23 3.63 -16.48
C ILE A 149 9.15 3.25 -17.98
N PHE A 150 8.41 4.00 -18.79
CA PHE A 150 8.24 3.77 -20.23
C PHE A 150 9.11 4.66 -21.13
N ARG A 151 9.92 5.60 -20.58
CA ARG A 151 10.67 6.59 -21.38
C ARG A 151 11.95 6.05 -22.04
N ALA A 152 12.57 5.02 -21.46
CA ALA A 152 13.80 4.42 -21.97
C ALA A 152 13.51 3.04 -22.59
N SER A 153 14.01 1.96 -21.98
CA SER A 153 13.62 0.60 -22.34
C SER A 153 12.48 0.16 -21.42
N ALA A 154 11.27 0.16 -21.95
CA ALA A 154 10.11 -0.34 -21.21
C ALA A 154 10.33 -1.82 -20.81
N PRO A 155 10.14 -2.18 -19.52
CA PRO A 155 10.26 -3.57 -19.09
C PRO A 155 9.06 -4.40 -19.58
N SER A 156 9.25 -5.72 -19.70
CA SER A 156 8.13 -6.63 -19.94
C SER A 156 7.06 -6.48 -18.85
N LEU A 157 5.79 -6.45 -19.24
CA LEU A 157 4.66 -6.23 -18.35
C LEU A 157 4.51 -7.35 -17.31
N ASN A 158 4.96 -8.56 -17.65
CA ASN A 158 4.94 -9.75 -16.78
C ASN A 158 6.26 -9.98 -16.05
N ALA A 159 7.28 -9.13 -16.24
CA ALA A 159 8.50 -9.24 -15.47
C ALA A 159 8.23 -8.88 -14.00
N PRO A 160 8.85 -9.60 -13.04
CA PRO A 160 8.89 -9.17 -11.65
C PRO A 160 9.44 -7.74 -11.54
N ALA A 161 8.68 -6.86 -10.88
CA ALA A 161 9.03 -5.47 -10.67
C ALA A 161 10.10 -5.35 -9.58
N LYS A 162 11.08 -4.47 -9.81
CA LYS A 162 12.07 -4.13 -8.81
C LYS A 162 11.50 -3.19 -7.76
N ARG A 163 12.04 -3.23 -6.54
CA ARG A 163 11.65 -2.35 -5.43
C ARG A 163 11.69 -0.88 -5.86
N ALA A 164 12.79 -0.45 -6.47
CA ALA A 164 12.97 0.90 -6.97
C ALA A 164 11.95 1.30 -8.06
N GLN A 165 11.64 0.37 -8.98
CA GLN A 165 10.67 0.60 -10.05
C GLN A 165 9.25 0.81 -9.51
N VAL A 166 8.86 0.05 -8.47
CA VAL A 166 7.54 0.20 -7.85
C VAL A 166 7.40 1.55 -7.16
N ILE A 167 8.46 2.06 -6.50
CA ILE A 167 8.42 3.43 -5.93
C ILE A 167 8.20 4.46 -7.04
N ALA A 168 8.95 4.38 -8.14
CA ALA A 168 8.80 5.30 -9.27
C ALA A 168 7.41 5.21 -9.91
N ILE A 169 6.87 4.00 -10.09
CA ILE A 169 5.51 3.77 -10.61
C ILE A 169 4.46 4.44 -9.71
N ILE A 170 4.60 4.31 -8.39
CA ILE A 170 3.68 4.90 -7.43
C ILE A 170 3.78 6.42 -7.49
N ASN A 171 4.97 6.99 -7.39
CA ASN A 171 5.18 8.44 -7.47
C ASN A 171 4.60 9.02 -8.77
N ASP A 172 4.87 8.39 -9.91
CA ASP A 172 4.35 8.82 -11.20
C ASP A 172 2.81 8.73 -11.28
N ALA A 173 2.20 7.70 -10.68
CA ALA A 173 0.75 7.54 -10.69
C ALA A 173 0.04 8.62 -9.84
N PHE A 174 0.65 9.00 -8.72
CA PHE A 174 0.17 10.08 -7.85
C PHE A 174 0.52 11.49 -8.39
N GLY A 175 1.34 11.59 -9.44
CA GLY A 175 1.71 12.86 -10.04
C GLY A 175 2.78 13.62 -9.25
N GLU A 176 3.64 12.91 -8.54
CA GLU A 176 4.69 13.50 -7.71
C GLU A 176 5.78 14.17 -8.54
N ASP A 177 6.07 15.43 -8.22
CA ASP A 177 7.22 16.16 -8.74
C ASP A 177 8.48 15.84 -7.90
N VAL A 178 9.04 14.65 -8.13
CA VAL A 178 10.23 14.17 -7.41
C VAL A 178 11.47 14.97 -7.84
N LEU A 179 11.99 15.79 -6.92
CA LEU A 179 13.23 16.54 -7.12
C LEU A 179 14.47 15.62 -7.10
N PRO A 180 15.58 16.01 -7.75
CA PRO A 180 16.85 15.30 -7.61
C PRO A 180 17.33 15.30 -6.16
N LEU A 181 17.22 14.14 -5.52
CA LEU A 181 17.63 13.88 -4.14
C LEU A 181 18.58 12.69 -4.11
N TYR A 182 19.53 12.74 -3.18
CA TYR A 182 20.38 11.60 -2.84
C TYR A 182 19.73 10.80 -1.71
N SER A 183 19.71 9.49 -1.87
CA SER A 183 19.13 8.60 -0.86
C SER A 183 20.13 8.40 0.28
N SER A 184 19.61 8.22 1.50
CA SER A 184 20.42 7.88 2.68
C SER A 184 20.80 6.39 2.75
N PHE A 185 20.22 5.55 1.90
CA PHE A 185 20.55 4.14 1.81
C PHE A 185 21.88 3.91 1.09
N ARG A 186 22.65 2.93 1.56
CA ARG A 186 24.04 2.68 1.11
C ARG A 186 24.12 2.08 -0.28
N ASP A 187 23.06 1.43 -0.74
CA ASP A 187 22.99 0.61 -1.94
C ASP A 187 22.15 1.23 -3.07
N THR A 188 21.78 2.51 -2.95
CA THR A 188 20.95 3.21 -3.95
C THR A 188 21.73 4.10 -4.90
N ALA A 189 22.98 4.42 -4.56
CA ALA A 189 23.80 5.33 -5.36
C ALA A 189 23.95 4.81 -6.80
N GLY A 190 23.57 5.64 -7.77
CA GLY A 190 23.64 5.30 -9.20
C GLY A 190 22.47 4.47 -9.73
N ASN A 191 21.50 4.11 -8.88
CA ASN A 191 20.24 3.55 -9.36
C ASN A 191 19.42 4.65 -10.08
N PRO A 192 18.79 4.38 -11.24
CA PRO A 192 18.00 5.40 -11.96
C PRO A 192 16.85 6.02 -11.16
N TRP A 193 16.38 5.32 -10.12
CA TRP A 193 15.27 5.75 -9.26
C TRP A 193 15.73 6.17 -7.86
N GLU A 194 17.02 6.51 -7.69
CA GLU A 194 17.58 6.92 -6.40
C GLU A 194 16.79 8.08 -5.76
N SER A 195 16.42 9.09 -6.55
CA SER A 195 15.66 10.24 -6.05
C SER A 195 14.23 9.88 -5.65
N ASP A 196 13.60 8.94 -6.33
CA ASP A 196 12.27 8.42 -5.94
C ASP A 196 12.33 7.68 -4.61
N ILE A 197 13.38 6.89 -4.39
CA ILE A 197 13.62 6.19 -3.11
C ILE A 197 13.90 7.21 -2.00
N ALA A 198 14.73 8.21 -2.27
CA ALA A 198 15.04 9.28 -1.32
C ALA A 198 13.79 10.07 -0.92
N TYR A 199 12.94 10.41 -1.90
CA TYR A 199 11.66 11.07 -1.66
C TYR A 199 10.74 10.20 -0.80
N ALA A 200 10.54 8.93 -1.17
CA ALA A 200 9.70 8.02 -0.40
C ALA A 200 10.21 7.82 1.04
N ALA A 201 11.53 7.81 1.26
CA ALA A 201 12.11 7.74 2.59
C ALA A 201 11.87 9.02 3.39
N LEU A 202 12.03 10.19 2.75
CA LEU A 202 11.78 11.50 3.37
C LEU A 202 10.32 11.66 3.83
N MET A 203 9.38 11.17 3.01
CA MET A 203 7.94 11.19 3.32
C MET A 203 7.52 10.08 4.30
N GLY A 204 8.45 9.21 4.72
CA GLY A 204 8.16 8.10 5.63
C GLY A 204 7.38 6.94 5.00
N ILE A 205 7.27 6.89 3.67
CA ILE A 205 6.61 5.82 2.93
C ILE A 205 7.44 4.52 2.96
N VAL A 206 8.77 4.65 2.99
CA VAL A 206 9.70 3.52 3.10
C VAL A 206 10.77 3.77 4.17
N SER A 207 11.21 2.69 4.83
CA SER A 207 12.23 2.74 5.89
C SER A 207 13.53 2.01 5.57
N GLY A 208 13.59 1.27 4.45
CA GLY A 208 14.64 0.29 4.20
C GLY A 208 14.53 -0.94 5.10
N ASP A 209 15.55 -1.80 5.04
CA ASP A 209 15.58 -3.06 5.76
C ASP A 209 15.97 -2.87 7.23
N THR A 210 15.44 -3.74 8.07
CA THR A 210 15.83 -3.88 9.47
C THR A 210 16.48 -5.23 9.73
N ASP A 211 17.35 -5.30 10.73
CA ASP A 211 17.82 -6.58 11.27
C ASP A 211 16.69 -7.29 12.04
N ALA A 212 16.98 -8.50 12.56
CA ALA A 212 16.03 -9.29 13.34
C ALA A 212 15.60 -8.61 14.65
N SER A 213 16.34 -7.60 15.12
CA SER A 213 16.03 -6.80 16.30
C SER A 213 15.26 -5.52 15.95
N GLY A 214 14.96 -5.29 14.67
CA GLY A 214 14.25 -4.10 14.19
C GLY A 214 15.15 -2.88 13.98
N ASN A 215 16.48 -3.01 14.07
CA ASN A 215 17.38 -1.88 13.83
C ASN A 215 17.57 -1.65 12.32
N PRO A 216 17.53 -0.40 11.83
CA PRO A 216 17.80 -0.10 10.43
C PRO A 216 19.19 -0.57 10.00
N THR A 217 19.27 -1.33 8.91
CA THR A 217 20.55 -1.79 8.33
C THR A 217 21.20 -0.73 7.44
N GLY A 218 20.41 0.22 6.95
CA GLY A 218 20.81 1.23 5.98
C GLY A 218 20.81 0.74 4.52
N TYR A 219 20.19 -0.40 4.24
CA TYR A 219 20.01 -0.95 2.88
C TYR A 219 18.55 -0.88 2.45
N PHE A 220 18.32 -0.70 1.14
CA PHE A 220 16.98 -0.68 0.54
C PHE A 220 16.73 -1.83 -0.45
N ARG A 221 17.79 -2.39 -1.05
CA ARG A 221 17.79 -3.42 -2.10
C ARG A 221 17.07 -2.99 -3.38
N PRO A 222 17.44 -1.85 -4.01
CA PRO A 222 16.65 -1.25 -5.09
C PRO A 222 16.43 -2.16 -6.30
N ASP A 223 17.38 -3.05 -6.59
CA ASP A 223 17.37 -3.95 -7.75
C ASP A 223 16.84 -5.36 -7.43
N GLU A 224 16.38 -5.61 -6.21
CA GLU A 224 15.66 -6.83 -5.87
C GLU A 224 14.18 -6.75 -6.23
N ASN A 225 13.56 -7.90 -6.48
CA ASN A 225 12.13 -7.95 -6.76
C ASN A 225 11.35 -7.65 -5.48
N ILE A 226 10.27 -6.88 -5.61
CA ILE A 226 9.38 -6.59 -4.49
C ILE A 226 8.23 -7.59 -4.43
N VAL A 227 7.85 -8.00 -3.22
CA VAL A 227 6.71 -8.90 -3.02
C VAL A 227 5.41 -8.13 -2.80
N ARG A 228 4.29 -8.86 -2.90
CA ARG A 228 2.93 -8.31 -2.78
C ARG A 228 2.66 -7.66 -1.43
N ALA A 229 3.12 -8.25 -0.34
CA ALA A 229 2.97 -7.68 1.01
C ALA A 229 3.72 -6.34 1.16
N GLU A 230 4.94 -6.26 0.64
CA GLU A 230 5.74 -5.03 0.67
C GLU A 230 5.09 -3.95 -0.19
N THR A 231 4.65 -4.31 -1.40
CA THR A 231 3.97 -3.37 -2.30
C THR A 231 2.68 -2.82 -1.69
N ALA A 232 1.90 -3.67 -1.01
CA ALA A 232 0.71 -3.25 -0.29
C ALA A 232 1.02 -2.21 0.80
N LYS A 233 2.07 -2.45 1.60
CA LYS A 233 2.52 -1.48 2.60
C LYS A 233 2.91 -0.14 1.96
N VAL A 234 3.72 -0.16 0.91
CA VAL A 234 4.18 1.08 0.24
C VAL A 234 2.99 1.90 -0.28
N ILE A 235 2.03 1.26 -0.95
CA ILE A 235 0.84 1.95 -1.47
C ILE A 235 -0.02 2.50 -0.34
N TYR A 236 -0.21 1.73 0.74
CA TYR A 236 -0.94 2.18 1.91
C TYR A 236 -0.32 3.46 2.51
N GLU A 237 1.00 3.43 2.76
CA GLU A 237 1.70 4.58 3.33
C GLU A 237 1.68 5.79 2.38
N LYS A 238 1.74 5.57 1.06
CA LYS A 238 1.57 6.65 0.09
C LYS A 238 0.18 7.29 0.17
N ILE A 239 -0.89 6.49 0.22
CA ILE A 239 -2.25 7.03 0.36
C ILE A 239 -2.39 7.81 1.67
N LYS A 240 -1.80 7.31 2.76
CA LYS A 240 -1.80 7.98 4.05
C LYS A 240 -1.08 9.33 4.00
N ASP A 241 0.03 9.41 3.27
CA ASP A 241 0.75 10.66 3.03
C ASP A 241 -0.11 11.70 2.28
N GLU A 242 -0.81 11.28 1.22
CA GLU A 242 -1.74 12.14 0.47
C GLU A 242 -2.90 12.69 1.31
N VAL A 243 -3.42 11.87 2.21
CA VAL A 243 -4.50 12.32 3.10
C VAL A 243 -3.98 13.39 4.06
N LYS A 244 -2.78 13.19 4.63
CA LYS A 244 -2.17 14.17 5.53
C LYS A 244 -1.95 15.52 4.84
N SER A 245 -1.43 15.51 3.61
CA SER A 245 -1.15 16.74 2.84
C SER A 245 -2.42 17.52 2.48
N THR A 246 -3.55 16.84 2.29
CA THR A 246 -4.84 17.47 1.94
C THR A 246 -5.58 18.07 3.16
N THR A 247 -5.28 17.60 4.38
CA THR A 247 -5.89 18.10 5.63
C THR A 247 -5.20 19.29 6.29
N LEU A 248 -4.06 19.74 5.74
CA LEU A 248 -3.33 20.93 6.20
C LEU A 248 -3.67 22.16 5.33
#